data_AF-A0AAU5NQ32-F1
#
_entry.id   AF-A0AAU5NQ32-F1
#
_cell.length_a   1.000
_cell.length_b   1.000
_cell.length_c   1.000
_cell.angle_alpha   90.00
_cell.angle_beta   90.00
_cell.angle_gamma   90.00
#
_symmetry.space_group_name_H-M   'P 1'
#
loop_
_entity.id
_entity.type
_entity.pdbx_description
1 polymer ?
#
loop_
_entity_poly.entity_id
_entity_poly.type
_entity_poly.pdbx_seq_one_letter_code
_entity_poly.pdbx_strand_id
1 'polypeptide(L)'
;MQISAYALKQAWNQVAAGSDVLDEAMLPPIGTSPDQYERYMGEPHGRLFLVLDEDGTVRGHIGPYREVFATRDLDQVLYFAAEDAVRALAEHIAARSPGRGPVANLVSGQAELLDRINPDWGSRFRSGGVDGTQPSTACGRDPLERLAWIAGSWRDQDPYTHLAFFRGENVSAEQIALLHGADPAQIAAGTRLADLRGMDGGTFDHWDIVWESCCFGQAGGWAFLMYHETPGFGPGQEALAQLGVTETVHLSATSAKAIYTFTYTRDGRRVDDDWGVLELIWYDRGRAPYFRGGQLDFLNQAVRRAELDHPELTSEFELYFHALEDAFGLQLPRQDIQEGTVRAAQWARRDS
;
A
#
# COMPACT_ATOMS: atom_id res chain seq x y z
N MET A 1 1.96 30.20 -14.08
CA MET A 1 2.70 30.08 -15.35
C MET A 1 2.02 28.97 -16.14
N GLN A 2 1.66 29.18 -17.41
CA GLN A 2 1.04 28.13 -18.22
C GLN A 2 2.12 27.14 -18.66
N ILE A 3 1.98 25.85 -18.34
CA ILE A 3 2.91 24.84 -18.82
C ILE A 3 2.71 24.68 -20.33
N SER A 4 3.80 24.67 -21.09
CA SER A 4 3.78 24.42 -22.53
C SER A 4 4.77 23.32 -22.89
N ALA A 5 4.61 22.67 -24.04
CA ALA A 5 5.54 21.63 -24.50
C ALA A 5 6.97 22.17 -24.65
N TYR A 6 7.13 23.44 -25.05
CA TYR A 6 8.43 24.10 -25.11
C TYR A 6 9.03 24.30 -23.71
N ALA A 7 8.23 24.81 -22.77
CA ALA A 7 8.67 25.01 -21.38
C ALA A 7 9.06 23.69 -20.71
N LEU A 8 8.29 22.61 -20.92
CA LEU A 8 8.61 21.27 -20.42
C LEU A 8 9.94 20.75 -20.96
N LYS A 9 10.15 20.84 -22.27
CA LYS A 9 11.41 20.40 -22.91
C LYS A 9 12.60 21.21 -22.42
N GLN A 10 12.43 22.53 -22.29
CA GLN A 10 13.49 23.39 -21.78
C GLN A 10 13.85 23.05 -20.33
N ALA A 11 12.84 22.88 -19.47
CA ALA A 11 13.06 22.53 -18.07
C ALA A 11 13.66 21.12 -17.91
N TRP A 12 13.21 20.15 -18.70
CA TRP A 12 13.82 18.83 -18.75
C TRP A 12 15.29 18.89 -19.12
N ASN A 13 15.63 19.61 -20.19
CA ASN A 13 17.02 19.74 -20.61
C ASN A 13 17.88 20.36 -19.51
N GLN A 14 17.35 21.32 -18.74
CA GLN A 14 18.08 21.90 -17.60
C GLN A 14 18.30 20.90 -16.48
N VAL A 15 17.29 20.09 -16.15
CA VAL A 15 17.39 19.02 -15.14
C VAL A 15 18.35 17.91 -15.59
N ALA A 16 18.30 17.53 -16.87
CA ALA A 16 19.11 16.45 -17.42
C ALA A 16 20.56 16.87 -17.69
N ALA A 17 20.84 18.13 -18.05
CA ALA A 17 22.15 18.61 -18.52
C ALA A 17 23.31 18.58 -17.50
N GLY A 18 23.10 18.03 -16.30
CA GLY A 18 24.17 17.79 -15.32
C GLY A 18 24.07 16.44 -14.62
N SER A 19 23.20 15.54 -15.09
CA SER A 19 22.96 14.25 -14.49
C SER A 19 23.52 13.14 -15.38
N ASP A 20 24.54 12.43 -14.91
CA ASP A 20 25.05 11.20 -15.55
C ASP A 20 24.01 10.06 -15.63
N VAL A 21 22.81 10.28 -15.07
CA VAL A 21 21.70 9.32 -15.04
C VAL A 21 20.66 9.65 -16.11
N LEU A 22 20.46 10.95 -16.40
CA LEU A 22 19.42 11.43 -17.32
C LEU A 22 19.98 12.06 -18.60
N ASP A 23 21.31 12.16 -18.75
CA ASP A 23 21.97 12.77 -19.91
C ASP A 23 21.55 12.12 -21.25
N GLU A 24 21.39 10.80 -21.27
CA GLU A 24 20.89 10.03 -22.40
C GLU A 24 19.37 9.75 -22.32
N ALA A 25 18.70 10.17 -21.25
CA ALA A 25 17.28 9.92 -21.04
C ALA A 25 16.41 10.93 -21.80
N MET A 26 15.54 10.39 -22.65
CA MET A 26 14.55 11.20 -23.36
C MET A 26 13.39 11.55 -22.43
N LEU A 27 12.98 12.83 -22.46
CA LEU A 27 11.71 13.24 -21.87
C LEU A 27 10.58 12.36 -22.45
N PRO A 28 9.62 11.91 -21.62
CA PRO A 28 8.42 11.24 -22.10
C PRO A 28 7.75 11.97 -23.27
N PRO A 29 7.23 11.26 -24.28
CA PRO A 29 6.59 11.91 -25.42
C PRO A 29 5.41 12.78 -24.98
N ILE A 30 5.26 13.93 -25.65
CA ILE A 30 4.22 14.91 -25.36
C ILE A 30 3.22 14.93 -26.52
N GLY A 31 1.94 14.82 -26.20
CA GLY A 31 0.84 15.01 -27.13
C GLY A 31 -0.25 15.93 -26.59
N THR A 32 -1.35 16.01 -27.33
CA THR A 32 -2.52 16.83 -26.99
C THR A 32 -3.79 15.98 -26.76
N SER A 33 -3.67 14.65 -26.86
CA SER A 33 -4.76 13.70 -26.56
C SER A 33 -4.17 12.33 -26.20
N PRO A 34 -4.79 11.57 -25.28
CA PRO A 34 -4.39 10.19 -24.95
C PRO A 34 -4.43 9.25 -26.15
N ASP A 35 -5.30 9.49 -27.15
CA ASP A 35 -5.42 8.67 -28.36
C ASP A 35 -4.15 8.69 -29.23
N GLN A 36 -3.24 9.63 -28.96
CA GLN A 36 -1.95 9.71 -29.63
C GLN A 36 -0.92 8.73 -29.03
N TYR A 37 -1.19 8.14 -27.86
CA TYR A 37 -0.26 7.24 -27.15
C TYR A 37 0.30 6.14 -28.07
N GLU A 38 -0.58 5.40 -28.76
CA GLU A 38 -0.20 4.27 -29.62
C GLU A 38 0.73 4.70 -30.76
N ARG A 39 0.53 5.91 -31.30
CA ARG A 39 1.36 6.44 -32.39
C ARG A 39 2.79 6.73 -31.96
N TYR A 40 3.00 7.07 -30.70
CA TYR A 40 4.31 7.42 -30.15
C TYR A 40 5.03 6.22 -29.53
N MET A 41 4.29 5.26 -28.97
CA MET A 41 4.88 4.19 -28.17
C MET A 41 4.96 2.83 -28.88
N GLY A 42 4.18 2.60 -29.94
CA GLY A 42 4.24 1.38 -30.77
C GLY A 42 3.71 0.11 -30.10
N GLU A 43 4.24 -0.24 -28.92
CA GLU A 43 3.76 -1.34 -28.06
C GLU A 43 3.41 -0.84 -26.65
N PRO A 44 2.49 -1.51 -25.94
CA PRO A 44 2.00 -1.09 -24.62
C PRO A 44 2.97 -1.52 -23.50
N HIS A 45 4.24 -1.14 -23.61
CA HIS A 45 5.09 -1.14 -22.43
C HIS A 45 4.78 0.13 -21.66
N GLY A 46 4.30 -0.01 -20.43
CA GLY A 46 3.67 1.05 -19.65
C GLY A 46 4.58 2.22 -19.26
N ARG A 47 5.09 2.95 -20.25
CA ARG A 47 5.90 4.16 -20.16
C ARG A 47 5.00 5.37 -20.06
N LEU A 48 5.54 6.42 -19.46
CA LEU A 48 4.79 7.66 -19.29
C LEU A 48 4.60 8.37 -20.65
N PHE A 49 3.41 8.89 -20.86
CA PHE A 49 3.05 9.79 -21.96
C PHE A 49 2.39 11.04 -21.39
N LEU A 50 2.83 12.21 -21.83
CA LEU A 50 2.35 13.48 -21.30
C LEU A 50 1.32 14.09 -22.26
N VAL A 51 0.12 14.35 -21.78
CA VAL A 51 -0.91 15.09 -22.50
C VAL A 51 -0.99 16.50 -21.94
N LEU A 52 -0.84 17.50 -22.80
CA LEU A 52 -0.94 18.90 -22.41
C LEU A 52 -2.32 19.46 -22.77
N ASP A 53 -3.06 19.89 -21.75
CA ASP A 53 -4.33 20.58 -21.90
C ASP A 53 -4.14 22.08 -22.19
N GLU A 54 -5.15 22.70 -22.81
CA GLU A 54 -5.14 24.13 -23.16
C GLU A 54 -5.01 25.04 -21.93
N ASP A 55 -5.51 24.59 -20.78
CA ASP A 55 -5.45 25.33 -19.51
C ASP A 55 -4.09 25.24 -18.80
N GLY A 56 -3.12 24.55 -19.40
CA GLY A 56 -1.77 24.33 -18.87
C GLY A 56 -1.66 23.17 -17.88
N THR A 57 -2.70 22.35 -17.75
CA THR A 57 -2.64 21.08 -17.01
C THR A 57 -1.88 20.04 -17.82
N VAL A 58 -0.98 19.31 -17.16
CA VAL A 58 -0.30 18.15 -17.74
C VAL A 58 -0.90 16.89 -17.12
N ARG A 59 -1.38 15.99 -17.98
CA ARG A 59 -1.89 14.67 -17.61
C ARG A 59 -0.87 13.61 -18.00
N GLY A 60 -0.50 12.75 -17.05
CA GLY A 60 0.37 11.62 -17.29
C GLY A 60 -0.45 10.38 -17.61
N HIS A 61 -0.10 9.66 -18.67
CA HIS A 61 -0.78 8.44 -19.09
C HIS A 61 0.19 7.25 -19.19
N ILE A 62 -0.29 6.08 -18.78
CA ILE A 62 0.36 4.78 -19.01
C ILE A 62 -0.58 3.95 -19.89
N GLY A 63 -0.35 3.95 -21.20
CA GLY A 63 -1.35 3.50 -22.17
C GLY A 63 -2.45 4.54 -22.41
N PRO A 64 -3.33 4.32 -23.40
CA PRO A 64 -4.34 5.32 -23.80
C PRO A 64 -5.43 5.55 -22.74
N TYR A 65 -5.67 4.58 -21.84
CA TYR A 65 -6.82 4.59 -20.94
C TYR A 65 -6.50 4.84 -19.46
N ARG A 66 -5.22 4.80 -19.06
CA ARG A 66 -4.83 4.94 -17.65
C ARG A 66 -4.12 6.27 -17.42
N GLU A 67 -4.87 7.28 -16.98
CA GLU A 67 -4.31 8.53 -16.46
C GLU A 67 -3.77 8.29 -15.05
N VAL A 68 -2.47 8.52 -14.84
CA VAL A 68 -1.74 8.27 -13.59
C VAL A 68 -1.50 9.51 -12.73
N PHE A 69 -1.63 10.71 -13.32
CA PHE A 69 -1.63 11.99 -12.61
C PHE A 69 -2.23 13.09 -13.49
N ALA A 70 -2.68 14.16 -12.86
CA ALA A 70 -3.00 15.43 -13.52
C ALA A 70 -2.52 16.60 -12.64
N THR A 71 -1.66 17.46 -13.17
CA THR A 71 -1.09 18.57 -12.37
C THR A 71 -0.74 19.79 -13.21
N ARG A 72 -0.74 20.96 -12.57
CA ARG A 72 -0.23 22.22 -13.12
C ARG A 72 1.12 22.62 -12.51
N ASP A 73 1.70 21.75 -11.69
CA ASP A 73 2.99 21.94 -11.05
C ASP A 73 4.11 21.36 -11.93
N LEU A 74 4.93 22.25 -12.49
CA LEU A 74 6.02 21.88 -13.38
C LEU A 74 7.04 20.97 -12.70
N ASP A 75 7.39 21.22 -11.44
CA ASP A 75 8.38 20.41 -10.71
C ASP A 75 7.87 18.98 -10.50
N GLN A 76 6.56 18.85 -10.27
CA GLN A 76 5.92 17.56 -10.09
C GLN A 76 5.88 16.76 -11.41
N VAL A 77 5.62 17.42 -12.54
CA VAL A 77 5.72 16.78 -13.87
C VAL A 77 7.14 16.30 -14.15
N LEU A 78 8.15 17.13 -13.85
CA LEU A 78 9.56 16.78 -14.04
C LEU A 78 10.00 15.63 -13.14
N TYR A 79 9.52 15.60 -11.90
CA TYR A 79 9.76 14.50 -10.97
C TYR A 79 9.19 13.18 -11.53
N PHE A 80 7.94 13.15 -11.99
CA PHE A 80 7.33 11.94 -12.57
C PHE A 80 8.02 11.50 -13.87
N ALA A 81 8.46 12.44 -14.70
CA ALA A 81 9.25 12.14 -15.90
C ALA A 81 10.62 11.54 -15.55
N ALA A 82 11.28 12.06 -14.52
CA ALA A 82 12.55 11.52 -14.05
C ALA A 82 12.38 10.11 -13.44
N GLU A 83 11.31 9.89 -12.67
CA GLU A 83 10.97 8.57 -12.11
C GLU A 83 10.77 7.53 -13.24
N ASP A 84 10.02 7.87 -14.29
CA ASP A 84 9.82 7.00 -15.47
C ASP A 84 11.14 6.71 -16.22
N ALA A 85 11.97 7.74 -16.41
CA ALA A 85 13.25 7.61 -17.11
C ALA A 85 14.25 6.72 -16.34
N VAL A 86 14.40 6.93 -15.03
CA VAL A 86 15.27 6.12 -14.16
C VAL A 86 14.82 4.66 -14.16
N ARG A 87 13.51 4.42 -14.15
CA ARG A 87 12.96 3.07 -14.27
C ARG A 87 13.30 2.43 -15.62
N ALA A 88 13.05 3.14 -16.73
CA ALA A 88 13.35 2.62 -18.06
C ALA A 88 14.85 2.27 -18.23
N LEU A 89 15.73 3.07 -17.62
CA LEU A 89 17.16 2.77 -17.55
C LEU A 89 17.44 1.48 -16.76
N ALA A 90 16.80 1.30 -15.60
CA ALA A 90 16.93 0.10 -14.78
C ALA A 90 16.47 -1.17 -15.53
N GLU A 91 15.31 -1.11 -16.20
CA GLU A 91 14.78 -2.21 -17.03
C GLU A 91 15.75 -2.58 -18.16
N HIS A 92 16.30 -1.57 -18.83
CA HIS A 92 17.24 -1.76 -19.94
C HIS A 92 18.55 -2.42 -19.48
N ILE A 93 19.08 -2.01 -18.32
CA ILE A 93 20.27 -2.64 -17.72
C ILE A 93 19.98 -4.09 -17.33
N ALA A 94 18.79 -4.35 -16.75
CA ALA A 94 18.36 -5.69 -16.37
C ALA A 94 18.27 -6.64 -17.56
N ALA A 95 17.64 -6.20 -18.66
CA ALA A 95 17.51 -6.98 -19.88
C ALA A 95 18.86 -7.36 -20.51
N ARG A 96 19.89 -6.52 -20.33
CA ARG A 96 21.24 -6.73 -20.89
C ARG A 96 22.18 -7.51 -19.98
N SER A 97 21.80 -7.80 -18.73
CA SER A 97 22.59 -8.58 -17.78
C SER A 97 21.79 -9.71 -17.12
N PRO A 98 21.26 -10.70 -17.88
CA PRO A 98 20.48 -11.79 -17.29
C PRO A 98 21.34 -12.62 -16.34
N GLY A 99 20.91 -12.80 -15.09
CA GLY A 99 21.51 -13.74 -14.14
C GLY A 99 22.78 -13.28 -13.42
N ARG A 100 23.22 -12.03 -13.58
CA ARG A 100 24.13 -11.37 -12.61
C ARG A 100 23.29 -10.45 -11.74
N GLY A 101 23.54 -10.45 -10.43
CA GLY A 101 22.80 -9.66 -9.44
C GLY A 101 23.30 -8.20 -9.31
N PRO A 102 22.80 -7.28 -10.16
CA PRO A 102 22.63 -5.89 -9.75
C PRO A 102 21.26 -5.28 -10.15
N VAL A 103 20.32 -6.05 -10.71
CA VAL A 103 18.96 -5.55 -11.01
C VAL A 103 18.24 -5.11 -9.73
N ALA A 104 18.35 -5.92 -8.67
CA ALA A 104 17.87 -5.55 -7.34
C ALA A 104 18.54 -4.25 -6.83
N ASN A 105 19.83 -4.02 -7.12
CA ASN A 105 20.56 -2.83 -6.68
C ASN A 105 20.15 -1.56 -7.45
N LEU A 106 19.71 -1.68 -8.71
CA LEU A 106 19.24 -0.54 -9.51
C LEU A 106 17.82 -0.11 -9.14
N VAL A 107 16.94 -1.05 -8.80
CA VAL A 107 15.61 -0.72 -8.27
C VAL A 107 15.72 -0.12 -6.87
N SER A 108 16.63 -0.66 -6.05
CA SER A 108 16.94 -0.16 -4.71
C SER A 108 17.61 1.23 -4.68
N GLY A 109 18.18 1.67 -5.80
CA GLY A 109 18.84 2.97 -5.92
C GLY A 109 17.99 4.04 -6.62
N GLN A 110 16.78 3.74 -7.10
CA GLN A 110 16.04 4.67 -7.97
C GLN A 110 15.83 6.04 -7.33
N ALA A 111 15.51 6.09 -6.05
CA ALA A 111 15.29 7.36 -5.40
C ALA A 111 16.54 7.99 -4.78
N GLU A 112 17.60 7.23 -4.49
CA GLU A 112 18.93 7.84 -4.32
C GLU A 112 19.35 8.54 -5.63
N LEU A 113 19.06 7.95 -6.78
CA LEU A 113 19.30 8.57 -8.09
C LEU A 113 18.43 9.82 -8.28
N LEU A 114 17.15 9.78 -7.90
CA LEU A 114 16.27 10.97 -7.93
C LEU A 114 16.75 12.07 -6.98
N ASP A 115 17.25 11.75 -5.78
CA ASP A 115 17.82 12.73 -4.85
C ASP A 115 19.11 13.36 -5.39
N ARG A 116 19.93 12.57 -6.09
CA ARG A 116 21.11 13.08 -6.77
C ARG A 116 20.77 14.04 -7.90
N ILE A 117 19.63 13.83 -8.58
CA ILE A 117 19.13 14.74 -9.62
C ILE A 117 18.61 16.02 -8.98
N ASN A 118 17.74 15.90 -7.96
CA ASN A 118 17.21 17.02 -7.21
C ASN A 118 16.84 16.60 -5.77
N PRO A 119 17.61 17.04 -4.75
CA PRO A 119 17.39 16.66 -3.36
C PRO A 119 16.03 17.10 -2.80
N ASP A 120 15.45 18.20 -3.30
CA ASP A 120 14.19 18.72 -2.80
C ASP A 120 13.00 17.81 -3.16
N TRP A 121 13.14 16.98 -4.20
CA TRP A 121 12.11 16.03 -4.61
C TRP A 121 11.85 14.95 -3.56
N GLY A 122 12.90 14.45 -2.88
CA GLY A 122 12.73 13.49 -1.80
C GLY A 122 11.91 14.05 -0.65
N SER A 123 12.16 15.31 -0.28
CA SER A 123 11.41 15.99 0.79
C SER A 123 9.95 16.30 0.41
N ARG A 124 9.68 16.60 -0.87
CA ARG A 124 8.36 17.11 -1.31
C ARG A 124 7.45 16.03 -1.89
N PHE A 125 8.02 15.04 -2.59
CA PHE A 125 7.26 14.10 -3.41
C PHE A 125 7.42 12.63 -2.97
N ARG A 126 8.16 12.37 -1.88
CA ARG A 126 8.35 11.02 -1.30
C ARG A 126 8.11 10.94 0.21
N SER A 127 7.54 11.98 0.84
CA SER A 127 7.23 12.00 2.28
C SER A 127 5.98 11.16 2.62
N GLY A 128 6.17 9.89 2.98
CA GLY A 128 5.08 8.90 3.05
C GLY A 128 4.18 8.84 4.29
N GLY A 129 3.56 9.94 4.74
CA GLY A 129 2.58 9.91 5.85
C GLY A 129 1.21 10.49 5.49
N VAL A 130 0.15 10.05 6.19
CA VAL A 130 -1.21 10.60 6.04
C VAL A 130 -1.17 12.12 6.26
N ASP A 131 -1.85 12.88 5.39
CA ASP A 131 -1.86 14.36 5.39
C ASP A 131 -0.46 15.01 5.27
N GLY A 132 0.51 14.31 4.68
CA GLY A 132 1.90 14.80 4.56
C GLY A 132 2.64 14.87 5.90
N THR A 133 2.13 14.19 6.93
CA THR A 133 2.85 14.02 8.19
C THR A 133 4.13 13.22 7.96
N GLN A 134 5.12 13.39 8.84
CA GLN A 134 6.28 12.51 8.78
C GLN A 134 5.82 11.08 9.04
N PRO A 135 6.22 10.11 8.20
CA PRO A 135 5.93 8.71 8.45
C PRO A 135 6.53 8.28 9.79
N SER A 136 6.09 7.10 10.25
CA SER A 136 6.58 6.51 11.49
C SER A 136 8.12 6.52 11.55
N THR A 137 8.70 6.64 12.75
CA THR A 137 10.15 6.47 12.90
C THR A 137 10.55 5.13 12.32
N ALA A 138 11.65 5.13 11.55
CA ALA A 138 12.19 3.97 10.85
C ALA A 138 12.03 2.69 11.68
N CYS A 139 11.62 1.61 11.02
CA CYS A 139 11.62 0.29 11.64
C CYS A 139 13.01 -0.01 12.22
N GLY A 140 13.09 -1.00 13.11
CA GLY A 140 14.37 -1.42 13.67
C GLY A 140 15.33 -1.95 12.60
N ARG A 141 16.23 -2.85 12.96
CA ARG A 141 17.09 -3.50 11.96
C ARG A 141 16.34 -4.46 11.02
N ASP A 142 15.10 -4.81 11.34
CA ASP A 142 14.30 -5.78 10.60
C ASP A 142 12.98 -5.14 10.13
N PRO A 143 12.76 -4.95 8.82
CA PRO A 143 11.49 -4.43 8.31
C PRO A 143 10.31 -5.39 8.50
N LEU A 144 10.55 -6.64 8.92
CA LEU A 144 9.54 -7.63 9.26
C LEU A 144 9.24 -7.67 10.77
N GLU A 145 9.56 -6.63 11.52
CA GLU A 145 9.31 -6.62 12.97
C GLU A 145 7.82 -6.37 13.33
N ARG A 146 7.07 -5.62 12.50
CA ARG A 146 5.75 -5.07 12.89
C ARG A 146 4.55 -5.80 12.27
N LEU A 147 4.08 -5.41 11.10
CA LEU A 147 2.97 -5.99 10.33
C LEU A 147 3.47 -6.86 9.17
N ALA A 148 4.53 -6.46 8.46
CA ALA A 148 5.00 -6.97 7.19
C ALA A 148 5.43 -8.42 7.24
N TRP A 149 5.83 -8.93 8.42
CA TRP A 149 6.07 -10.37 8.60
C TRP A 149 4.86 -11.23 8.24
N ILE A 150 3.64 -10.71 8.41
CA ILE A 150 2.43 -11.49 8.14
C ILE A 150 2.30 -11.75 6.65
N ALA A 151 2.81 -10.85 5.79
CA ALA A 151 2.65 -10.92 4.34
C ALA A 151 3.08 -12.28 3.75
N GLY A 152 4.12 -12.90 4.32
CA GLY A 152 4.60 -14.22 3.91
C GLY A 152 3.56 -15.32 4.11
N SER A 153 2.95 -15.42 5.31
CA SER A 153 1.92 -16.42 5.62
C SER A 153 0.55 -16.04 5.07
N TRP A 154 0.27 -14.75 4.95
CA TRP A 154 -1.02 -14.22 4.53
C TRP A 154 -1.31 -14.51 3.06
N ARG A 155 -0.26 -14.71 2.25
CA ARG A 155 -0.37 -15.25 0.89
C ARG A 155 -1.07 -16.61 0.85
N ASP A 156 -0.87 -17.43 1.89
CA ASP A 156 -1.50 -18.73 2.07
C ASP A 156 -2.74 -18.65 2.96
N GLN A 157 -3.27 -17.44 3.19
CA GLN A 157 -4.46 -17.14 3.99
C GLN A 157 -4.32 -17.43 5.50
N ASP A 158 -3.09 -17.47 6.01
CA ASP A 158 -2.78 -17.76 7.41
C ASP A 158 -2.32 -16.48 8.16
N PRO A 159 -2.82 -16.18 9.38
CA PRO A 159 -3.80 -16.96 10.15
C PRO A 159 -5.27 -16.69 9.81
N TYR A 160 -5.57 -15.64 9.06
CA TYR A 160 -6.94 -15.20 8.77
C TYR A 160 -6.97 -14.47 7.43
N THR A 161 -8.09 -14.47 6.70
CA THR A 161 -8.18 -13.78 5.40
C THR A 161 -8.49 -12.29 5.50
N HIS A 162 -8.85 -11.78 6.67
CA HIS A 162 -9.09 -10.36 6.93
C HIS A 162 -8.21 -9.85 8.07
N LEU A 163 -7.64 -8.65 7.86
CA LEU A 163 -6.97 -7.85 8.89
C LEU A 163 -7.65 -6.48 8.92
N ALA A 164 -8.35 -6.16 9.99
CA ALA A 164 -9.02 -4.89 10.18
C ALA A 164 -8.39 -4.13 11.36
N PHE A 165 -8.13 -2.85 11.17
CA PHE A 165 -7.55 -1.95 12.15
C PHE A 165 -8.48 -0.76 12.35
N PHE A 166 -8.72 -0.39 13.60
CA PHE A 166 -9.62 0.68 14.02
C PHE A 166 -8.90 1.67 14.92
N ARG A 167 -9.04 2.97 14.65
CA ARG A 167 -8.48 4.06 15.44
C ARG A 167 -9.55 5.12 15.71
N GLY A 168 -9.45 5.74 16.87
CA GLY A 168 -10.39 6.77 17.31
C GLY A 168 -10.29 7.03 18.81
N GLU A 169 -11.19 7.85 19.33
CA GLU A 169 -11.20 8.20 20.75
C GLU A 169 -11.73 7.04 21.60
N ASN A 170 -10.93 6.57 22.55
CA ASN A 170 -11.30 5.48 23.49
C ASN A 170 -11.72 4.15 22.83
N VAL A 171 -11.27 3.88 21.61
CA VAL A 171 -11.60 2.64 20.88
C VAL A 171 -10.97 1.42 21.58
N SER A 172 -11.80 0.51 22.07
CA SER A 172 -11.36 -0.76 22.68
C SER A 172 -11.46 -1.93 21.71
N ALA A 173 -10.42 -2.78 21.67
CA ALA A 173 -10.45 -4.01 20.87
C ALA A 173 -11.55 -4.99 21.32
N GLU A 174 -11.86 -5.04 22.61
CA GLU A 174 -12.96 -5.87 23.13
C GLU A 174 -14.32 -5.37 22.64
N GLN A 175 -14.53 -4.05 22.63
CA GLN A 175 -15.77 -3.45 22.13
C GLN A 175 -15.92 -3.66 20.62
N ILE A 176 -14.82 -3.55 19.86
CA ILE A 176 -14.80 -3.88 18.44
C ILE A 176 -15.17 -5.36 18.25
N ALA A 177 -14.50 -6.30 18.93
CA ALA A 177 -14.80 -7.71 18.80
C ALA A 177 -16.27 -8.04 19.14
N LEU A 178 -16.80 -7.49 20.24
CA LEU A 178 -18.22 -7.61 20.61
C LEU A 178 -19.15 -7.07 19.53
N LEU A 179 -18.84 -5.88 19.01
CA LEU A 179 -19.64 -5.25 17.95
C LEU A 179 -19.65 -6.09 16.66
N HIS A 180 -18.56 -6.81 16.39
CA HIS A 180 -18.44 -7.78 15.29
C HIS A 180 -19.09 -9.15 15.59
N GLY A 181 -19.61 -9.36 16.81
CA GLY A 181 -20.35 -10.56 17.18
C GLY A 181 -19.54 -11.64 17.92
N ALA A 182 -18.39 -11.31 18.48
CA ALA A 182 -17.62 -12.22 19.33
C ALA A 182 -18.40 -12.59 20.62
N ASP A 183 -18.22 -13.82 21.11
CA ASP A 183 -18.85 -14.32 22.33
C ASP A 183 -18.45 -13.49 23.57
N PRO A 184 -19.41 -12.80 24.24
CA PRO A 184 -19.13 -12.01 25.42
C PRO A 184 -18.54 -12.79 26.59
N ALA A 185 -18.90 -14.07 26.75
CA ALA A 185 -18.38 -14.91 27.82
C ALA A 185 -16.89 -15.21 27.62
N GLN A 186 -16.47 -15.46 26.38
CA GLN A 186 -15.06 -15.71 26.05
C GLN A 186 -14.23 -14.43 26.12
N ILE A 187 -14.81 -13.29 25.72
CA ILE A 187 -14.16 -11.98 25.92
C ILE A 187 -13.96 -11.71 27.41
N ALA A 188 -14.98 -11.90 28.24
CA ALA A 188 -14.90 -11.69 29.69
C ALA A 188 -13.94 -12.67 30.39
N ALA A 189 -13.89 -13.92 29.96
CA ALA A 189 -12.97 -14.94 30.47
C ALA A 189 -11.50 -14.69 30.08
N GLY A 190 -11.29 -13.87 29.05
CA GLY A 190 -9.98 -13.57 28.53
C GLY A 190 -9.36 -14.67 27.68
N THR A 191 -10.21 -15.39 26.95
CA THR A 191 -9.84 -16.50 26.07
C THR A 191 -8.73 -16.12 25.10
N ARG A 192 -7.77 -17.04 24.93
CA ARG A 192 -6.65 -16.93 23.99
C ARG A 192 -6.82 -17.89 22.83
N LEU A 193 -6.14 -17.63 21.73
CA LEU A 193 -6.18 -18.50 20.54
C LEU A 193 -5.77 -19.95 20.86
N ALA A 194 -4.78 -20.14 21.73
CA ALA A 194 -4.36 -21.47 22.19
C ALA A 194 -5.44 -22.21 22.99
N ASP A 195 -6.29 -21.48 23.74
CA ASP A 195 -7.39 -22.07 24.50
C ASP A 195 -8.47 -22.61 23.55
N LEU A 196 -8.77 -21.86 22.47
CA LEU A 196 -9.69 -22.31 21.42
C LEU A 196 -9.18 -23.58 20.74
N ARG A 197 -7.89 -23.62 20.39
CA ARG A 197 -7.22 -24.80 19.80
C ARG A 197 -7.20 -26.00 20.75
N GLY A 198 -7.19 -25.77 22.07
CA GLY A 198 -7.19 -26.81 23.09
C GLY A 198 -8.57 -27.40 23.43
N MET A 199 -9.66 -26.76 23.00
CA MET A 199 -11.03 -27.26 23.22
C MET A 199 -11.45 -28.39 22.27
N ASP A 200 -10.61 -28.73 21.29
CA ASP A 200 -10.79 -29.83 20.32
C ASP A 200 -10.60 -31.22 20.95
N GLY A 201 -11.51 -31.61 21.83
CA GLY A 201 -11.66 -32.98 22.30
C GLY A 201 -12.02 -34.01 21.20
N GLY A 202 -11.48 -33.88 19.99
CA GLY A 202 -11.50 -34.87 18.92
C GLY A 202 -12.63 -34.78 17.89
N THR A 203 -13.37 -33.66 17.83
CA THR A 203 -14.60 -33.57 16.99
C THR A 203 -14.66 -32.41 16.00
N PHE A 204 -13.91 -31.33 16.16
CA PHE A 204 -13.78 -30.27 15.14
C PHE A 204 -12.37 -30.32 14.57
N ASP A 205 -12.23 -30.16 13.26
CA ASP A 205 -10.91 -30.00 12.65
C ASP A 205 -10.40 -28.60 13.01
N HIS A 206 -9.08 -28.48 13.26
CA HIS A 206 -8.41 -27.22 13.57
C HIS A 206 -8.84 -26.04 12.67
N TRP A 207 -9.14 -26.35 11.41
CA TRP A 207 -9.65 -25.39 10.43
C TRP A 207 -11.01 -24.79 10.83
N ASP A 208 -11.96 -25.60 11.28
CA ASP A 208 -13.32 -25.14 11.61
C ASP A 208 -13.31 -24.12 12.76
N ILE A 209 -12.43 -24.29 13.75
CA ILE A 209 -12.28 -23.32 14.85
C ILE A 209 -11.75 -21.97 14.35
N VAL A 210 -10.77 -21.97 13.43
CA VAL A 210 -10.23 -20.71 12.90
C VAL A 210 -11.26 -20.02 12.02
N TRP A 211 -12.07 -20.76 11.25
CA TRP A 211 -13.16 -20.17 10.46
C TRP A 211 -14.28 -19.57 11.32
N GLU A 212 -14.60 -20.18 12.47
CA GLU A 212 -15.66 -19.72 13.39
C GLU A 212 -15.17 -18.78 14.51
N SER A 213 -13.98 -18.18 14.38
CA SER A 213 -13.40 -17.32 15.41
C SER A 213 -12.75 -16.05 14.87
N CYS A 214 -12.38 -15.19 15.81
CA CYS A 214 -11.53 -14.04 15.58
C CYS A 214 -10.40 -13.94 16.59
N CYS A 215 -9.33 -13.26 16.20
CA CYS A 215 -8.31 -12.75 17.09
C CYS A 215 -8.38 -11.23 17.14
N PHE A 216 -8.19 -10.63 18.31
CA PHE A 216 -8.28 -9.19 18.48
C PHE A 216 -7.28 -8.69 19.52
N GLY A 217 -7.00 -7.39 19.49
CA GLY A 217 -6.08 -6.77 20.43
C GLY A 217 -5.78 -5.32 20.07
N GLN A 218 -4.80 -4.72 20.75
CA GLN A 218 -4.34 -3.36 20.46
C GLN A 218 -2.84 -3.34 20.22
N ALA A 219 -2.40 -2.67 19.16
CA ALA A 219 -0.99 -2.47 18.83
C ALA A 219 -0.83 -1.21 17.97
N GLY A 220 0.27 -0.46 18.13
CA GLY A 220 0.55 0.73 17.32
C GLY A 220 -0.49 1.86 17.44
N GLY A 221 -1.29 1.90 18.52
CA GLY A 221 -2.41 2.85 18.65
C GLY A 221 -3.67 2.46 17.87
N TRP A 222 -3.71 1.24 17.32
CA TRP A 222 -4.85 0.66 16.63
C TRP A 222 -5.43 -0.49 17.43
N ALA A 223 -6.76 -0.60 17.49
CA ALA A 223 -7.42 -1.87 17.79
C ALA A 223 -7.43 -2.71 16.51
N PHE A 224 -7.02 -3.97 16.58
CA PHE A 224 -7.05 -4.87 15.43
C PHE A 224 -8.04 -6.02 15.65
N LEU A 225 -8.56 -6.53 14.54
CA LEU A 225 -9.41 -7.71 14.45
C LEU A 225 -8.97 -8.54 13.23
N MET A 226 -8.71 -9.82 13.44
CA MET A 226 -8.36 -10.79 12.41
C MET A 226 -9.41 -11.90 12.37
N TYR A 227 -9.91 -12.22 11.18
CA TYR A 227 -10.97 -13.22 10.99
C TYR A 227 -11.03 -13.75 9.56
N HIS A 228 -11.71 -14.88 9.35
CA HIS A 228 -12.01 -15.38 8.01
C HIS A 228 -13.38 -14.92 7.51
N GLU A 229 -14.41 -15.13 8.32
CA GLU A 229 -15.78 -14.74 8.01
C GLU A 229 -16.45 -14.22 9.29
N THR A 230 -17.18 -13.11 9.18
CA THR A 230 -18.04 -12.63 10.29
C THR A 230 -19.43 -13.24 10.19
N PRO A 231 -20.16 -13.43 11.30
CA PRO A 231 -21.55 -13.89 11.29
C PRO A 231 -22.51 -12.80 10.74
N GLY A 232 -22.49 -12.58 9.42
CA GLY A 232 -23.24 -11.56 8.70
C GLY A 232 -22.36 -10.45 8.10
N PHE A 233 -22.96 -9.26 7.90
CA PHE A 233 -22.33 -8.14 7.18
C PHE A 233 -21.37 -7.28 8.02
N GLY A 234 -20.97 -7.73 9.21
CA GLY A 234 -20.22 -6.92 10.17
C GLY A 234 -21.00 -5.68 10.64
N PRO A 235 -20.41 -4.81 11.47
CA PRO A 235 -21.05 -3.58 11.89
C PRO A 235 -21.03 -2.51 10.80
N GLY A 236 -22.12 -1.74 10.72
CA GLY A 236 -22.18 -0.56 9.87
C GLY A 236 -21.32 0.59 10.39
N GLN A 237 -21.02 1.54 9.50
CA GLN A 237 -20.20 2.72 9.83
C GLN A 237 -20.76 3.55 11.00
N GLU A 238 -22.09 3.66 11.12
CA GLU A 238 -22.74 4.38 12.23
C GLU A 238 -22.42 3.74 13.59
N ALA A 239 -22.39 2.41 13.66
CA ALA A 239 -22.10 1.70 14.90
C ALA A 239 -20.61 1.83 15.29
N LEU A 240 -19.71 1.81 14.31
CA LEU A 240 -18.29 2.09 14.53
C LEU A 240 -18.07 3.54 15.02
N ALA A 241 -18.76 4.51 14.41
CA ALA A 241 -18.70 5.92 14.83
C ALA A 241 -19.22 6.12 16.26
N GLN A 242 -20.26 5.38 16.67
CA GLN A 242 -20.75 5.39 18.05
C GLN A 242 -19.73 4.86 19.07
N LEU A 243 -18.82 3.97 18.66
CA LEU A 243 -17.67 3.53 19.47
C LEU A 243 -16.50 4.52 19.43
N GLY A 244 -16.65 5.68 18.77
CA GLY A 244 -15.60 6.68 18.65
C GLY A 244 -14.57 6.39 17.56
N VAL A 245 -14.81 5.40 16.69
CA VAL A 245 -13.93 5.08 15.56
C VAL A 245 -14.00 6.19 14.51
N THR A 246 -12.85 6.80 14.22
CA THR A 246 -12.69 7.81 13.18
C THR A 246 -11.98 7.24 11.96
N GLU A 247 -11.17 6.20 12.13
CA GLU A 247 -10.39 5.61 11.03
C GLU A 247 -10.42 4.09 11.05
N THR A 248 -10.54 3.53 9.86
CA THR A 248 -10.49 2.08 9.64
C THR A 248 -9.58 1.76 8.48
N VAL A 249 -8.61 0.88 8.68
CA VAL A 249 -7.85 0.23 7.60
C VAL A 249 -8.29 -1.23 7.54
N HIS A 250 -8.72 -1.68 6.36
CA HIS A 250 -9.15 -3.05 6.14
C HIS A 250 -8.37 -3.66 4.99
N LEU A 251 -7.73 -4.80 5.27
CA LEU A 251 -7.08 -5.66 4.30
C LEU A 251 -7.88 -6.96 4.19
N SER A 252 -8.12 -7.43 2.97
CA SER A 252 -8.62 -8.79 2.73
C SER A 252 -7.80 -9.53 1.67
N ALA A 253 -7.60 -10.83 1.86
CA ALA A 253 -6.90 -11.71 0.92
C ALA A 253 -7.84 -12.79 0.33
N THR A 254 -7.85 -12.92 -1.00
CA THR A 254 -8.56 -13.99 -1.72
C THR A 254 -7.57 -14.83 -2.54
N SER A 255 -7.34 -16.08 -2.11
CA SER A 255 -6.32 -17.00 -2.65
C SER A 255 -6.51 -17.36 -4.12
N ALA A 256 -7.74 -17.37 -4.64
CA ALA A 256 -8.00 -17.78 -6.02
C ALA A 256 -7.28 -16.93 -7.09
N LYS A 257 -6.81 -15.72 -6.74
CA LYS A 257 -6.16 -14.79 -7.68
C LYS A 257 -5.03 -13.96 -7.09
N ALA A 258 -4.62 -14.17 -5.83
CA ALA A 258 -3.77 -13.22 -5.11
C ALA A 258 -4.32 -11.77 -5.24
N ILE A 259 -5.65 -11.65 -5.10
CA ILE A 259 -6.35 -10.37 -5.03
C ILE A 259 -6.36 -9.95 -3.57
N TYR A 260 -5.82 -8.76 -3.35
CA TYR A 260 -5.78 -8.09 -2.08
C TYR A 260 -6.70 -6.90 -2.21
N THR A 261 -7.57 -6.71 -1.23
CA THR A 261 -8.32 -5.46 -1.15
C THR A 261 -7.76 -4.66 0.00
N PHE A 262 -7.55 -3.38 -0.26
CA PHE A 262 -7.21 -2.37 0.73
C PHE A 262 -8.34 -1.36 0.74
N THR A 263 -8.92 -1.12 1.90
CA THR A 263 -9.90 -0.07 2.12
C THR A 263 -9.46 0.78 3.30
N TYR A 264 -9.32 2.08 3.07
CA TYR A 264 -9.13 3.05 4.14
C TYR A 264 -10.38 3.94 4.24
N THR A 265 -10.91 4.05 5.44
CA THR A 265 -12.03 4.93 5.77
C THR A 265 -11.58 5.93 6.82
N ARG A 266 -11.93 7.19 6.63
CA ARG A 266 -11.72 8.28 7.59
C ARG A 266 -13.00 9.07 7.76
N ASP A 267 -13.40 9.30 9.00
CA ASP A 267 -14.63 10.01 9.38
C ASP A 267 -15.88 9.49 8.66
N GLY A 268 -15.99 8.15 8.59
CA GLY A 268 -17.08 7.45 7.91
C GLY A 268 -17.04 7.51 6.38
N ARG A 269 -16.02 8.12 5.77
CA ARG A 269 -15.88 8.24 4.32
C ARG A 269 -14.73 7.39 3.83
N ARG A 270 -14.97 6.60 2.77
CA ARG A 270 -13.89 5.88 2.10
C ARG A 270 -12.94 6.90 1.46
N VAL A 271 -11.66 6.74 1.73
CA VAL A 271 -10.58 7.48 1.06
C VAL A 271 -10.17 6.64 -0.15
N ASP A 272 -10.47 7.14 -1.34
CA ASP A 272 -10.21 6.46 -2.61
C ASP A 272 -10.02 7.52 -3.71
N ASP A 273 -9.33 7.13 -4.78
CA ASP A 273 -9.10 7.92 -5.98
C ASP A 273 -9.95 7.40 -7.17
N ASP A 274 -10.99 6.61 -6.87
CA ASP A 274 -11.87 5.93 -7.83
C ASP A 274 -11.11 5.07 -8.87
N TRP A 275 -9.88 4.69 -8.54
CA TRP A 275 -8.97 3.92 -9.39
C TRP A 275 -9.18 2.39 -9.29
N GLY A 276 -10.17 1.99 -8.49
CA GLY A 276 -10.51 0.59 -8.24
C GLY A 276 -9.60 -0.06 -7.18
N VAL A 277 -9.72 -1.38 -7.08
CA VAL A 277 -8.92 -2.17 -6.13
C VAL A 277 -7.55 -2.45 -6.73
N LEU A 278 -6.49 -2.17 -5.96
CA LEU A 278 -5.14 -2.61 -6.28
C LEU A 278 -5.03 -4.12 -6.07
N GLU A 279 -4.90 -4.91 -7.14
CA GLU A 279 -4.41 -6.29 -6.98
C GLU A 279 -2.89 -6.26 -6.97
N LEU A 280 -2.28 -6.65 -5.85
CA LEU A 280 -0.83 -6.59 -5.64
C LEU A 280 -0.03 -7.45 -6.63
N ILE A 281 -0.65 -8.44 -7.27
CA ILE A 281 -0.02 -9.17 -8.39
C ILE A 281 0.27 -8.29 -9.63
N TRP A 282 -0.40 -7.15 -9.75
CA TRP A 282 -0.16 -6.16 -10.80
C TRP A 282 0.71 -5.00 -10.31
N TYR A 283 1.07 -5.00 -9.03
CA TYR A 283 2.05 -4.05 -8.52
C TYR A 283 3.43 -4.41 -9.05
N ASP A 284 4.15 -3.39 -9.47
CA ASP A 284 5.47 -3.50 -10.07
C ASP A 284 6.36 -2.46 -9.39
N ARG A 285 7.55 -2.89 -8.97
CA ARG A 285 8.45 -2.06 -8.17
C ARG A 285 8.83 -0.81 -8.96
N GLY A 286 8.78 0.36 -8.34
CA GLY A 286 8.93 1.64 -9.05
C GLY A 286 7.66 2.16 -9.76
N ARG A 287 6.52 1.44 -9.73
CA ARG A 287 5.21 1.95 -10.23
C ARG A 287 4.30 2.42 -9.12
N ALA A 288 3.58 3.51 -9.34
CA ALA A 288 2.66 4.02 -8.33
C ALA A 288 1.39 3.15 -8.30
N PRO A 289 1.03 2.55 -7.15
CA PRO A 289 -0.20 1.78 -7.04
C PRO A 289 -1.46 2.66 -7.16
N TYR A 290 -1.38 3.92 -6.75
CA TYR A 290 -2.49 4.88 -6.69
C TYR A 290 -2.25 6.09 -7.59
N PHE A 291 -3.31 6.86 -7.85
CA PHE A 291 -3.24 8.10 -8.62
C PHE A 291 -2.32 9.12 -7.93
N ARG A 292 -1.32 9.67 -8.64
CA ARG A 292 -0.39 10.61 -8.02
C ARG A 292 -1.04 11.97 -7.80
N GLY A 293 -0.83 12.54 -6.63
CA GLY A 293 -1.53 13.75 -6.17
C GLY A 293 -2.99 13.52 -5.73
N GLY A 294 -3.45 12.26 -5.75
CA GLY A 294 -4.74 11.85 -5.20
C GLY A 294 -4.72 11.72 -3.68
N GLN A 295 -5.85 11.30 -3.11
CA GLN A 295 -6.02 11.08 -1.67
C GLN A 295 -5.15 9.95 -1.13
N LEU A 296 -4.78 8.96 -1.94
CA LEU A 296 -3.91 7.85 -1.55
C LEU A 296 -2.45 8.04 -1.98
N ASP A 297 -2.05 9.23 -2.46
CA ASP A 297 -0.67 9.46 -2.89
C ASP A 297 0.36 9.32 -1.75
N PHE A 298 -0.05 9.54 -0.50
CA PHE A 298 0.82 9.27 0.65
C PHE A 298 1.26 7.80 0.71
N LEU A 299 0.44 6.85 0.23
CA LEU A 299 0.85 5.45 0.12
C LEU A 299 1.82 5.22 -1.03
N ASN A 300 1.67 5.91 -2.17
CA ASN A 300 2.69 5.86 -3.22
C ASN A 300 4.05 6.32 -2.68
N GLN A 301 4.04 7.36 -1.85
CA GLN A 301 5.23 7.93 -1.22
C GLN A 301 5.83 6.96 -0.18
N ALA A 302 5.00 6.36 0.67
CA ALA A 302 5.44 5.35 1.65
C ALA A 302 6.01 4.11 0.95
N VAL A 303 5.36 3.63 -0.11
CA VAL A 303 5.84 2.50 -0.93
C VAL A 303 7.19 2.82 -1.56
N ARG A 304 7.35 4.03 -2.13
CA ARG A 304 8.64 4.46 -2.67
C ARG A 304 9.72 4.52 -1.61
N ARG A 305 9.39 4.97 -0.42
CA ARG A 305 10.34 4.97 0.70
C ARG A 305 10.75 3.56 1.11
N ALA A 306 9.78 2.67 1.28
CA ALA A 306 10.00 1.27 1.61
C ALA A 306 10.93 0.58 0.60
N GLU A 307 10.76 0.86 -0.69
CA GLU A 307 11.63 0.31 -1.74
C GLU A 307 13.11 0.73 -1.63
N LEU A 308 13.39 1.87 -1.01
CA LEU A 308 14.73 2.43 -0.92
C LEU A 308 15.39 2.07 0.39
N ASP A 309 14.63 2.23 1.48
CA ASP A 309 15.11 2.02 2.82
C ASP A 309 15.30 0.52 3.09
N HIS A 310 14.54 -0.35 2.39
CA HIS A 310 14.54 -1.80 2.56
C HIS A 310 14.74 -2.56 1.24
N PRO A 311 15.92 -2.45 0.61
CA PRO A 311 16.22 -3.14 -0.64
C PRO A 311 16.20 -4.67 -0.52
N GLU A 312 16.36 -5.20 0.69
CA GLU A 312 16.25 -6.61 1.04
C GLU A 312 14.83 -7.18 0.92
N LEU A 313 13.79 -6.33 0.97
CA LEU A 313 12.40 -6.75 0.78
C LEU A 313 12.13 -6.95 -0.71
N THR A 314 12.34 -8.17 -1.20
CA THR A 314 12.10 -8.52 -2.60
C THR A 314 10.66 -8.93 -2.91
N SER A 315 9.86 -9.22 -1.88
CA SER A 315 8.44 -9.55 -2.03
C SER A 315 7.61 -8.28 -2.11
N GLU A 316 6.82 -8.11 -3.18
CA GLU A 316 5.90 -6.98 -3.35
C GLU A 316 4.89 -6.87 -2.20
N PHE A 317 4.51 -8.01 -1.63
CA PHE A 317 3.59 -8.10 -0.49
C PHE A 317 4.21 -7.55 0.78
N GLU A 318 5.43 -7.97 1.11
CA GLU A 318 6.15 -7.50 2.29
C GLU A 318 6.43 -6.00 2.16
N LEU A 319 6.83 -5.55 0.96
CA LEU A 319 7.03 -4.14 0.65
C LEU A 319 5.78 -3.30 0.88
N TYR A 320 4.64 -3.75 0.34
CA TYR A 320 3.40 -3.03 0.48
C TYR A 320 2.90 -2.99 1.92
N PHE A 321 3.02 -4.10 2.66
CA PHE A 321 2.65 -4.17 4.06
C PHE A 321 3.55 -3.28 4.92
N HIS A 322 4.85 -3.25 4.64
CA HIS A 322 5.78 -2.35 5.30
C HIS A 322 5.43 -0.88 5.03
N ALA A 323 5.06 -0.54 3.79
CA ALA A 323 4.59 0.81 3.47
C ALA A 323 3.31 1.19 4.25
N LEU A 324 2.39 0.25 4.49
CA LEU A 324 1.21 0.47 5.34
C LEU A 324 1.60 0.71 6.80
N GLU A 325 2.60 0.00 7.32
CA GLU A 325 3.14 0.27 8.65
C GLU A 325 3.65 1.70 8.78
N ASP A 326 4.42 2.15 7.80
CA ASP A 326 5.04 3.47 7.86
C ASP A 326 4.03 4.60 7.69
N ALA A 327 3.07 4.41 6.79
CA ALA A 327 2.04 5.39 6.50
C ALA A 327 1.02 5.54 7.64
N PHE A 328 0.62 4.44 8.27
CA PHE A 328 -0.48 4.41 9.25
C PHE A 328 -0.04 4.09 10.68
N GLY A 329 1.17 3.59 10.89
CA GLY A 329 1.63 3.06 12.17
C GLY A 329 1.06 1.70 12.52
N LEU A 330 0.62 0.90 11.54
CA LEU A 330 0.01 -0.42 11.79
C LEU A 330 1.02 -1.39 12.41
N GLN A 331 0.55 -2.20 13.36
CA GLN A 331 1.35 -3.22 14.02
C GLN A 331 0.47 -4.43 14.38
N LEU A 332 1.09 -5.60 14.46
CA LEU A 332 0.49 -6.82 15.02
C LEU A 332 1.46 -7.46 16.03
N PRO A 333 0.96 -8.04 17.14
CA PRO A 333 1.81 -8.71 18.11
C PRO A 333 2.25 -10.08 17.59
N ARG A 334 3.33 -10.10 16.78
CA ARG A 334 3.85 -11.29 16.09
C ARG A 334 3.99 -12.50 17.02
N GLN A 335 4.69 -12.33 18.14
CA GLN A 335 4.94 -13.42 19.09
C GLN A 335 3.63 -13.96 19.66
N ASP A 336 2.70 -13.08 20.05
CA ASP A 336 1.44 -13.51 20.64
C ASP A 336 0.55 -14.28 19.65
N ILE A 337 0.60 -13.89 18.37
CA ILE A 337 -0.13 -14.59 17.30
C ILE A 337 0.49 -15.96 17.04
N GLN A 338 1.82 -16.03 16.91
CA GLN A 338 2.53 -17.28 16.63
C GLN A 338 2.44 -18.28 17.79
N GLU A 339 2.52 -17.80 19.04
CA GLU A 339 2.40 -18.63 20.24
C GLU A 339 0.94 -18.90 20.64
N GLY A 340 -0.03 -18.23 20.00
CA GLY A 340 -1.46 -18.36 20.29
C GLY A 340 -1.88 -17.73 21.63
N THR A 341 -1.06 -16.85 22.22
CA THR A 341 -1.40 -16.11 23.43
C THR A 341 -2.28 -14.87 23.15
N VAL A 342 -2.41 -14.49 21.88
CA VAL A 342 -3.31 -13.41 21.42
C VAL A 342 -4.74 -13.70 21.85
N ARG A 343 -5.48 -12.63 22.21
CA ARG A 343 -6.88 -12.74 22.61
C ARG A 343 -7.72 -13.18 21.43
N ALA A 344 -8.61 -14.13 21.69
CA ALA A 344 -9.46 -14.73 20.69
C ALA A 344 -10.84 -15.04 21.26
N ALA A 345 -11.83 -15.08 20.38
CA ALA A 345 -13.17 -15.51 20.72
C ALA A 345 -13.83 -16.16 19.51
N GLN A 346 -14.64 -17.18 19.75
CA GLN A 346 -15.60 -17.68 18.78
C GLN A 346 -16.69 -16.64 18.54
N TRP A 347 -17.33 -16.74 17.39
CA TRP A 347 -18.55 -16.01 17.12
C TRP A 347 -19.69 -16.49 18.02
N ALA A 348 -20.49 -15.57 18.55
CA ALA A 348 -21.69 -15.93 19.26
C ALA A 348 -22.62 -16.70 18.31
N ARG A 349 -22.97 -17.94 18.68
CA ARG A 349 -23.97 -18.71 17.93
C ARG A 349 -25.29 -17.96 17.98
N ARG A 350 -25.90 -17.73 16.82
CA ARG A 350 -27.30 -17.32 16.78
C ARG A 350 -28.10 -18.53 17.25
N ASP A 351 -28.71 -18.42 18.42
CA ASP A 351 -29.77 -19.36 18.82
C ASP A 351 -30.82 -19.35 17.71
N SER A 352 -30.88 -20.44 16.95
CA SER A 352 -31.81 -20.66 15.84
C SER A 352 -33.23 -20.90 16.34
#